data_AF-A0A1C9C9A4-F1
#
_entry.id   AF-A0A1C9C9A4-F1
#
_cell.length_a   1.000
_cell.length_b   1.000
_cell.length_c   1.000
_cell.angle_alpha   90.00
_cell.angle_beta   90.00
_cell.angle_gamma   90.00
#
_symmetry.space_group_name_H-M   'P 1'
#
loop_
_entity.id
_entity.type
_entity.pdbx_description
1 polymer ?
#
loop_
_entity_poly.entity_id
_entity_poly.type
_entity_poly.pdbx_seq_one_letter_code
_entity_poly.pdbx_strand_id
1 'polypeptide(L)'
;MDKNYCLIQSNINNIILHYFSVISSVRTKIYPTCFIAKTTNSIYKLISLHCCFDTCSPSHLLYLGKELYKLELSSYLKQKYIQS
;
A
#
# COMPACT_ATOMS: atom_id res chain seq x y z
N MET A 1 -4.96 -6.19 -14.61
CA MET A 1 -4.60 -5.32 -13.47
C MET A 1 -5.85 -4.54 -13.12
N ASP A 2 -6.22 -4.55 -11.84
CA ASP A 2 -7.35 -3.76 -11.35
C ASP A 2 -7.15 -2.29 -11.70
N LYS A 3 -8.24 -1.53 -11.80
CA LYS A 3 -8.15 -0.08 -12.03
C LYS A 3 -7.51 0.64 -10.83
N ASN A 4 -7.46 -0.01 -9.67
CA ASN A 4 -6.92 0.55 -8.44
C ASN A 4 -5.41 0.28 -8.39
N TYR A 5 -4.64 1.20 -7.79
CA TYR A 5 -3.20 1.02 -7.62
C TYR A 5 -2.73 1.53 -6.25
N CYS A 6 -1.60 0.96 -5.81
CA CYS A 6 -0.97 1.27 -4.54
C CYS A 6 0.42 1.88 -4.76
N LEU A 7 0.74 2.96 -4.04
CA LEU A 7 2.10 3.47 -3.92
C LEU A 7 2.58 3.26 -2.49
N ILE A 8 3.76 2.67 -2.34
CA ILE A 8 4.39 2.45 -1.05
C ILE A 8 5.60 3.37 -0.94
N GLN A 9 5.70 4.08 0.17
CA GLN A 9 6.84 4.88 0.54
C GLN A 9 7.34 4.48 1.93
N SER A 10 8.67 4.41 2.07
CA SER A 10 9.32 4.27 3.38
C SER A 10 9.97 5.59 3.76
N ASN A 11 9.54 6.17 4.87
CA ASN A 11 10.28 7.21 5.58
C ASN A 11 11.07 6.58 6.74
N ILE A 12 11.93 7.36 7.41
CA ILE A 12 12.89 6.88 8.44
C ILE A 12 12.22 5.99 9.49
N ASN A 13 10.98 6.31 9.90
CA ASN A 13 10.26 5.58 10.96
C ASN A 13 8.89 5.04 10.55
N ASN A 14 8.40 5.39 9.36
CA ASN A 14 7.01 5.13 8.96
C ASN A 14 6.95 4.58 7.53
N ILE A 15 6.09 3.59 7.35
CA ILE A 15 5.63 3.07 6.07
C ILE A 15 4.34 3.82 5.74
N ILE A 16 4.29 4.37 4.53
CA ILE A 16 3.14 5.08 3.99
C ILE A 16 2.65 4.29 2.77
N LEU A 17 1.38 3.90 2.80
CA LEU A 17 0.70 3.24 1.69
C LEU A 17 -0.41 4.16 1.18
N HIS A 18 -0.29 4.59 -0.06
CA HIS A 18 -1.31 5.36 -0.76
C HIS A 18 -2.12 4.42 -1.65
N TYR A 19 -3.42 4.34 -1.40
CA TYR A 19 -4.36 3.58 -2.22
C TYR A 19 -5.19 4.52 -3.09
N PHE A 20 -5.13 4.30 -4.41
CA PHE A 20 -5.91 5.04 -5.39
C PHE A 20 -6.99 4.13 -5.96
N SER A 21 -8.26 4.46 -5.70
CA SER A 21 -9.40 3.80 -6.32
C SER A 21 -9.91 4.62 -7.50
N VAL A 22 -10.09 3.98 -8.64
CA VAL A 22 -10.62 4.62 -9.86
C VAL A 22 -12.15 4.71 -9.85
N ILE A 23 -12.81 4.06 -8.88
CA ILE A 23 -14.29 3.99 -8.83
C ILE A 23 -14.93 5.30 -8.34
N SER A 24 -14.16 6.28 -7.85
CA SER A 24 -14.72 7.59 -7.49
C SER A 24 -15.09 8.39 -8.75
N SER A 25 -16.31 8.15 -9.25
CA SER A 25 -16.99 8.82 -10.35
C SER A 25 -17.31 10.31 -10.11
N VAL A 26 -16.73 10.93 -9.08
CA VAL A 26 -17.02 12.30 -8.67
C VAL A 26 -15.80 13.16 -8.97
N ARG A 27 -16.01 14.21 -9.76
CA ARG A 27 -15.02 15.20 -10.27
C ARG A 27 -14.28 16.01 -9.17
N THR A 28 -14.19 15.51 -7.95
CA THR A 28 -13.56 16.15 -6.81
C THR A 28 -12.21 15.48 -6.54
N LYS A 29 -11.14 16.28 -6.61
CA LYS A 29 -9.74 16.00 -6.21
C LYS A 29 -9.52 14.56 -5.68
N ILE A 30 -8.97 13.70 -6.53
CA ILE A 30 -8.66 12.29 -6.22
C ILE A 30 -7.55 12.28 -5.15
N TYR A 31 -7.95 12.29 -3.88
CA TYR A 31 -7.02 12.10 -2.77
C TYR A 31 -6.95 10.61 -2.44
N PRO A 32 -5.74 10.01 -2.41
CA PRO A 32 -5.62 8.60 -2.06
C PRO A 32 -6.02 8.35 -0.62
N THR A 33 -6.47 7.13 -0.33
CA THR A 33 -6.55 6.67 1.06
C THR A 33 -5.12 6.42 1.54
N CYS A 34 -4.70 7.09 2.61
CA CYS A 34 -3.34 7.02 3.13
C CYS A 34 -3.31 6.17 4.41
N PHE A 35 -2.59 5.07 4.39
CA PHE A 35 -2.30 4.27 5.59
C PHE A 35 -0.86 4.56 6.05
N ILE A 36 -0.69 4.86 7.34
CA ILE A 36 0.61 5.18 7.92
C ILE A 36 0.82 4.28 9.13
N ALA A 37 1.93 3.54 9.17
CA ALA A 37 2.29 2.73 10.32
C ALA A 37 3.81 2.53 10.45
N LYS A 38 4.26 2.05 11.61
CA LYS A 38 5.70 1.81 11.89
C LYS A 38 6.20 0.45 11.39
N THR A 39 5.31 -0.51 11.19
CA THR A 39 5.66 -1.90 10.79
C THR A 39 4.70 -2.38 9.71
N THR A 40 5.12 -3.33 8.87
CA THR A 40 4.22 -3.90 7.86
C THR A 40 3.06 -4.65 8.51
N ASN A 41 3.28 -5.32 9.65
CA ASN A 41 2.22 -5.96 10.43
C ASN A 41 1.08 -4.99 10.78
N SER A 42 1.42 -3.75 11.16
CA SER A 42 0.42 -2.71 11.39
C SER A 42 -0.26 -2.28 10.09
N ILE A 43 0.46 -2.20 8.97
CA ILE A 43 -0.15 -1.94 7.64
C ILE A 43 -1.11 -3.06 7.24
N TYR A 44 -0.74 -4.34 7.39
CA TYR A 44 -1.62 -5.47 7.11
C TYR A 44 -2.90 -5.44 7.95
N LYS A 45 -2.78 -5.09 9.24
CA LYS A 45 -3.94 -4.92 10.11
C LYS A 45 -4.82 -3.75 9.69
N LEU A 46 -4.25 -2.64 9.24
CA LEU A 46 -5.02 -1.51 8.72
C LEU A 46 -5.74 -1.86 7.42
N ILE A 47 -5.07 -2.58 6.51
CA ILE A 47 -5.64 -3.08 5.25
C ILE A 47 -6.82 -4.01 5.53
N SER A 48 -6.68 -4.97 6.47
CA SER A 48 -7.73 -5.94 6.77
C SER A 48 -8.96 -5.34 7.45
N LEU A 49 -8.82 -4.16 8.07
CA LEU A 49 -9.92 -3.43 8.71
C LEU A 49 -10.61 -2.44 7.78
N HIS A 50 -10.05 -2.15 6.60
CA HIS A 50 -10.57 -1.11 5.71
C HIS A 50 -11.18 -1.69 4.44
N CYS A 51 -12.42 -1.29 4.12
CA CYS A 51 -13.18 -1.75 2.96
C CYS A 51 -12.60 -1.37 1.58
N CYS A 52 -11.47 -0.66 1.54
CA CYS A 52 -10.85 -0.22 0.29
C CYS A 52 -10.37 -1.41 -0.55
N PHE A 53 -9.94 -2.47 0.14
CA PHE A 53 -9.33 -3.65 -0.45
C PHE A 53 -10.34 -4.77 -0.72
N ASP A 54 -11.60 -4.62 -0.32
CA ASP A 54 -12.67 -5.59 -0.62
C ASP A 54 -12.91 -5.75 -2.13
N THR A 55 -12.56 -4.70 -2.89
CA THR A 55 -12.68 -4.67 -4.36
C THR A 55 -11.39 -5.06 -5.09
N CYS A 56 -10.28 -5.31 -4.35
CA CYS A 56 -9.02 -5.72 -4.95
C CYS A 56 -9.06 -7.20 -5.33
N SER A 57 -8.56 -7.52 -6.52
CA SER A 57 -8.36 -8.91 -6.91
C SER A 57 -7.28 -9.57 -6.05
N PRO A 58 -7.31 -10.91 -5.89
CA PRO A 58 -6.26 -11.65 -5.19
C PRO A 58 -4.86 -11.37 -5.75
N SER A 59 -4.74 -11.15 -7.06
CA SER A 59 -3.47 -10.80 -7.70
C SER A 59 -2.92 -9.44 -7.25
N HIS A 60 -3.79 -8.46 -7.00
CA HIS A 60 -3.40 -7.15 -6.49
C HIS A 60 -2.96 -7.25 -5.02
N LEU A 61 -3.67 -8.04 -4.21
CA LEU A 61 -3.28 -8.29 -2.82
C LEU A 61 -1.94 -9.03 -2.71
N LEU A 62 -1.69 -10.01 -3.58
CA LEU A 62 -0.40 -10.70 -3.66
C LEU A 62 0.73 -9.76 -4.07
N TYR A 63 0.51 -8.89 -5.06
CA TYR A 63 1.46 -7.85 -5.44
C TYR A 63 1.79 -6.93 -4.26
N LEU A 64 0.77 -6.45 -3.56
CA LEU A 64 0.94 -5.60 -2.38
C LEU A 64 1.74 -6.31 -1.27
N GLY A 65 1.44 -7.59 -1.01
CA GLY A 65 2.19 -8.40 -0.07
C GLY A 65 3.67 -8.54 -0.44
N LYS A 66 3.97 -8.77 -1.72
CA LYS A 66 5.33 -8.85 -2.24
C LYS A 66 6.10 -7.53 -2.04
N GLU A 67 5.50 -6.39 -2.34
CA GLU A 67 6.16 -5.10 -2.20
C GLU A 67 6.38 -4.70 -0.73
N LEU A 68 5.42 -5.02 0.17
CA LEU A 68 5.61 -4.83 1.62
C LEU A 68 6.73 -5.71 2.18
N TYR A 69 6.83 -6.97 1.74
CA TYR A 69 7.92 -7.85 2.11
C TYR A 69 9.28 -7.36 1.58
N LYS A 70 9.31 -6.85 0.33
CA LYS A 70 10.49 -6.22 -0.26
C LYS A 70 10.94 -5.00 0.54
N LEU A 71 9.99 -4.19 1.03
CA LEU A 71 10.27 -3.06 1.91
C LEU A 71 10.94 -3.52 3.20
N GLU A 72 10.44 -4.57 3.86
CA GLU A 72 11.07 -5.13 5.05
C GLU A 72 12.48 -5.66 4.80
N LEU A 73 12.66 -6.42 3.72
CA LEU A 73 13.98 -6.91 3.34
C LEU A 73 14.95 -5.76 3.09
N SER A 74 14.52 -4.72 2.38
CA SER A 74 15.36 -3.54 2.14
C SER A 74 15.73 -2.82 3.45
N SER A 75 14.79 -2.69 4.38
CA SER A 75 15.03 -2.09 5.70
C SER A 75 16.03 -2.93 6.51
N TYR A 76 15.83 -4.25 6.55
CA TYR A 76 16.72 -5.19 7.23
C TYR A 76 18.14 -5.15 6.67
N LEU A 77 18.27 -5.10 5.34
CA LEU A 77 19.55 -5.03 4.64
C LEU A 77 20.16 -3.62 4.60
N LYS A 78 19.50 -2.61 5.19
CA LYS A 78 19.88 -1.19 5.13
C LYS A 78 20.03 -0.66 3.69
N GLN A 79 19.22 -1.17 2.78
CA GLN A 79 19.15 -0.77 1.39
C GLN A 79 17.95 0.15 1.14
N LYS A 80 18.05 0.97 0.09
CA LYS A 80 16.94 1.83 -0.34
C LYS A 80 15.84 0.97 -0.97
N TYR A 81 14.63 1.04 -0.45
CA TYR A 81 13.44 0.47 -1.07
C TYR A 81 13.13 1.15 -2.42
N ILE A 82 12.81 0.35 -3.43
CA ILE A 82 12.33 0.79 -4.74
C ILE A 82 11.14 -0.09 -5.11
N GLN A 83 9.99 0.52 -5.39
CA GLN A 83 8.81 -0.19 -5.87
C GLN A 83 8.99 -0.60 -7.35
N SER A 84 8.62 -1.83 -7.72
CA SER A 84 8.78 -2.34 -9.11
C SER A 84 7.66 -3.27 -9.53
#